data_AF-A0A3D3REC2-F1
#
_entry.id   AF-A0A3D3REC2-F1
#
_cell.length_a   1.000
_cell.length_b   1.000
_cell.length_c   1.000
_cell.angle_alpha   90.00
_cell.angle_beta   90.00
_cell.angle_gamma   90.00
#
_symmetry.space_group_name_H-M   'P 1'
#
loop_
_entity.id
_entity.type
_entity.pdbx_description
1 polymer ?
#
loop_
_entity_poly.entity_id
_entity_poly.type
_entity_poly.pdbx_seq_one_letter_code
_entity_poly.pdbx_strand_id
1 'polypeptide(L)'
;MCGIVGYIGHRQAGPILIKGLQKLEYRGYDSAGVAVHDGDAIQIRKKKGRVIEMASLYKSNPVSGTAGIGHTRWATHGETNDQNSHPHVGGNADVVIVHNGVIENYTSLRKQLQGLGYVFRTTTDT
;
A
#
# COMPACT_ATOMS: atom_id res chain seq x y z
N MET A 1 13.06 4.22 -6.86
CA MET A 1 13.16 3.89 -5.42
C MET A 1 11.88 4.35 -4.75
N CYS A 2 11.03 3.47 -4.24
CA CYS A 2 9.70 3.77 -3.67
C CYS A 2 9.63 4.87 -2.58
N GLY A 3 8.43 5.32 -2.22
CA GLY A 3 8.15 6.30 -1.16
C GLY A 3 7.15 5.80 -0.13
N ILE A 4 7.37 6.12 1.16
CA ILE A 4 6.47 5.79 2.28
C ILE A 4 6.05 7.07 3.00
N VAL A 5 4.77 7.17 3.35
CA VAL A 5 4.23 8.23 4.21
C VAL A 5 3.40 7.58 5.30
N GLY A 6 3.54 8.06 6.54
CA GLY A 6 2.67 7.70 7.66
C GLY A 6 2.12 8.96 8.31
N TYR A 7 0.91 8.87 8.85
CA TYR A 7 0.32 9.95 9.64
C TYR A 7 -0.52 9.36 10.78
N ILE A 8 -0.34 9.88 11.98
CA ILE A 8 -1.20 9.67 13.15
C ILE A 8 -1.36 11.04 13.80
N GLY A 9 -2.60 11.45 14.09
CA GLY A 9 -2.86 12.71 14.77
C GLY A 9 -4.35 13.02 14.91
N HIS A 10 -4.69 14.32 14.88
CA HIS A 10 -6.06 14.80 15.07
C HIS A 10 -6.77 15.17 13.76
N ARG A 11 -6.06 15.25 12.63
CA ARG A 11 -6.63 15.62 11.33
C ARG A 11 -6.99 14.36 10.52
N GLN A 12 -7.76 14.55 9.45
CA GLN A 12 -8.04 13.47 8.50
C GLN A 12 -6.74 13.03 7.80
N ALA A 13 -6.43 11.75 7.89
CA ALA A 13 -5.18 11.16 7.41
C ALA A 13 -5.12 11.18 5.88
N GLY A 14 -6.20 10.81 5.19
CA GLY A 14 -6.23 10.66 3.73
C GLY A 14 -5.64 11.85 2.95
N PRO A 15 -6.12 13.10 3.15
CA PRO A 15 -5.55 14.27 2.48
C PRO A 15 -4.06 14.51 2.77
N ILE A 16 -3.60 14.22 3.99
CA ILE A 16 -2.20 14.37 4.39
C ILE A 16 -1.33 13.33 3.69
N LEU A 17 -1.79 12.07 3.69
CA LEU A 17 -1.11 10.97 3.00
C LEU A 17 -0.98 11.27 1.51
N ILE A 18 -2.07 11.66 0.83
CA ILE A 18 -2.06 11.98 -0.61
C ILE A 18 -1.07 13.09 -0.92
N LYS A 19 -1.07 14.18 -0.14
CA LYS A 19 -0.12 15.29 -0.31
C LYS A 19 1.33 14.84 -0.08
N GLY A 20 1.55 13.96 0.89
CA GLY A 20 2.86 13.34 1.12
C GLY A 20 3.31 12.51 -0.09
N LEU A 21 2.43 11.67 -0.63
CA LEU A 21 2.73 10.82 -1.78
C LEU A 21 3.01 11.63 -3.04
N GLN A 22 2.31 12.74 -3.28
CA GLN A 22 2.60 13.65 -4.38
C GLN A 22 4.05 14.19 -4.31
N LYS A 23 4.54 14.51 -3.10
CA LYS A 23 5.94 14.92 -2.90
C LYS A 23 6.95 13.79 -3.10
N LEU A 24 6.53 12.54 -2.96
CA LEU A 24 7.34 11.34 -3.15
C LEU A 24 7.10 10.66 -4.51
N GLU A 25 6.37 11.28 -5.44
CA GLU A 25 6.05 10.63 -6.71
C GLU A 25 7.29 10.46 -7.60
N TYR A 26 8.27 11.36 -7.49
CA TYR A 26 9.55 11.24 -8.20
C TYR A 26 10.36 9.98 -7.82
N ARG A 27 10.01 9.35 -6.70
CA ARG A 27 10.64 8.13 -6.17
C ARG A 27 10.04 6.86 -6.81
N GLY A 28 8.75 6.85 -7.09
CA GLY A 28 8.05 5.74 -7.76
C GLY A 28 6.67 6.18 -8.28
N TYR A 29 6.31 5.72 -9.47
CA TYR A 29 5.13 6.19 -10.20
C TYR A 29 4.38 5.08 -10.94
N ASP A 30 4.74 3.82 -10.71
CA ASP A 30 4.07 2.67 -11.32
C ASP A 30 2.70 2.40 -10.68
N SER A 31 2.58 2.68 -9.38
CA SER A 31 1.34 2.60 -8.62
C SER A 31 1.43 3.38 -7.31
N ALA A 32 0.29 3.70 -6.72
CA ALA A 32 0.20 4.32 -5.41
C ALA A 32 -0.97 3.74 -4.61
N GLY A 33 -0.90 3.85 -3.28
CA GLY A 33 -1.99 3.46 -2.41
C GLY A 33 -1.93 4.08 -1.03
N VAL A 34 -3.07 4.11 -0.37
CA VAL A 34 -3.25 4.55 1.02
C VAL A 34 -4.10 3.53 1.77
N ALA A 35 -3.81 3.39 3.06
CA ALA A 35 -4.63 2.70 4.04
C ALA A 35 -4.94 3.66 5.19
N VAL A 36 -6.20 3.78 5.56
CA VAL A 36 -6.67 4.64 6.65
C VAL A 36 -7.53 3.81 7.60
N HIS A 37 -7.28 3.93 8.90
CA HIS A 37 -8.12 3.32 9.93
C HIS A 37 -9.30 4.25 10.24
N ASP A 38 -10.52 3.79 10.00
CA ASP A 38 -11.74 4.61 10.11
C ASP A 38 -12.33 4.67 11.53
N GLY A 39 -11.80 3.86 12.45
CA GLY A 39 -12.31 3.70 13.82
C GLY A 39 -12.67 2.25 14.11
N ASP A 40 -13.10 1.52 13.09
CA ASP A 40 -13.51 0.12 13.18
C ASP A 40 -12.64 -0.79 12.31
N ALA A 41 -12.30 -0.35 11.09
CA ALA A 41 -11.60 -1.14 10.09
C ALA A 41 -10.54 -0.32 9.34
N ILE A 42 -9.64 -1.04 8.66
CA ILE A 42 -8.66 -0.43 7.75
C ILE A 42 -9.22 -0.42 6.33
N GLN A 43 -9.43 0.78 5.79
CA GLN A 43 -9.87 0.97 4.41
C GLN A 43 -8.69 1.24 3.50
N ILE A 44 -8.64 0.56 2.35
CA ILE A 44 -7.54 0.68 1.39
C ILE A 44 -8.04 1.28 0.08
N ARG A 45 -7.27 2.21 -0.47
CA ARG A 45 -7.43 2.72 -1.83
C ARG A 45 -6.07 2.62 -2.52
N LYS A 46 -5.97 1.80 -3.55
CA LYS A 46 -4.73 1.62 -4.31
C LYS A 46 -5.03 1.50 -5.79
N LYS A 47 -4.15 2.06 -6.60
CA LYS A 47 -4.33 2.15 -8.05
C LYS A 47 -2.99 2.09 -8.76
N LYS A 48 -2.96 1.36 -9.88
CA LYS A 48 -1.93 1.44 -10.90
C LYS A 48 -1.84 2.85 -11.46
N GLY A 49 -0.62 3.25 -11.78
CA GLY A 49 -0.30 4.54 -12.36
C GLY A 49 0.15 5.54 -11.31
N ARG A 50 0.12 6.79 -11.72
CA ARG A 50 0.58 7.93 -10.93
C ARG A 50 -0.31 8.18 -9.72
N VAL A 51 0.19 8.98 -8.78
CA VAL A 51 -0.55 9.33 -7.54
C VAL A 51 -1.90 9.98 -7.86
N ILE A 52 -2.02 10.67 -9.00
CA ILE A 52 -3.27 11.27 -9.49
C ILE A 52 -4.40 10.24 -9.69
N GLU A 53 -4.08 9.04 -10.16
CA GLU A 53 -5.07 7.98 -10.39
C GLU A 53 -5.64 7.47 -9.07
N MET A 54 -4.75 7.23 -8.10
CA MET A 54 -5.14 6.83 -6.74
C MET A 54 -5.89 7.96 -6.01
N ALA A 55 -5.46 9.21 -6.16
CA ALA A 55 -6.14 10.37 -5.59
C ALA A 55 -7.56 10.54 -6.16
N SER A 56 -7.75 10.25 -7.44
CA SER A 56 -9.06 10.27 -8.09
C SER A 56 -9.98 9.17 -7.54
N LEU A 57 -9.44 7.96 -7.33
CA LEU A 57 -10.14 6.87 -6.65
C LEU A 57 -10.51 7.24 -5.20
N TYR A 58 -9.61 7.87 -4.45
CA TYR A 58 -9.91 8.34 -3.11
C TYR A 58 -11.01 9.40 -3.11
N LYS A 59 -11.01 10.31 -4.08
CA LYS A 59 -12.03 11.37 -4.18
C LYS A 59 -13.42 10.79 -4.48
N SER A 60 -13.53 9.74 -5.30
CA SER A 60 -14.82 9.09 -5.59
C SER A 60 -15.31 8.18 -4.47
N ASN A 61 -14.40 7.66 -3.64
CA ASN A 61 -14.72 6.78 -2.52
C ASN A 61 -13.84 7.13 -1.31
N PRO A 62 -14.13 8.24 -0.60
CA PRO A 62 -13.29 8.73 0.47
C PRO A 62 -13.37 7.83 1.70
N VAL A 63 -12.32 7.86 2.52
CA VAL A 63 -12.31 7.29 3.86
C VAL A 63 -11.92 8.35 4.88
N SER A 64 -12.65 8.39 5.98
CA SER A 64 -12.35 9.22 7.15
C SER A 64 -11.55 8.42 8.16
N GLY A 65 -10.67 9.08 8.91
CA GLY A 65 -9.80 8.45 9.90
C GLY A 65 -8.58 9.31 10.16
N THR A 66 -7.99 9.18 11.34
CA THR A 66 -6.88 10.06 11.78
C THR A 66 -5.53 9.36 11.84
N ALA A 67 -5.49 8.07 11.51
CA ALA A 67 -4.29 7.25 11.41
C ALA A 67 -4.26 6.53 10.05
N GLY A 68 -3.10 6.49 9.42
CA GLY A 68 -2.94 5.78 8.16
C GLY A 68 -1.53 5.82 7.60
N ILE A 69 -1.34 5.04 6.54
CA ILE A 69 -0.08 4.91 5.81
C ILE A 69 -0.33 4.97 4.31
N GLY A 70 0.68 5.39 3.55
CA GLY A 70 0.63 5.47 2.09
C GLY A 70 1.96 5.07 1.47
N HIS A 71 1.88 4.65 0.20
CA HIS A 71 3.04 4.19 -0.56
C HIS A 71 2.99 4.65 -2.02
N THR A 72 4.14 5.02 -2.56
CA THR A 72 4.40 5.09 -4.00
C THR A 72 5.36 3.99 -4.40
N ARG A 73 5.00 3.21 -5.41
CA ARG A 73 5.73 2.00 -5.81
C ARG A 73 6.47 2.20 -7.12
N TRP A 74 7.70 1.74 -7.13
CA TRP A 74 8.49 1.40 -8.32
C TRP A 74 8.58 -0.12 -8.37
N ALA A 75 8.03 -0.75 -9.39
CA ALA A 75 7.90 -2.21 -9.44
C ALA A 75 9.26 -2.88 -9.70
N THR A 76 9.69 -3.75 -8.79
CA THR A 76 10.88 -4.62 -8.94
C THR A 76 10.49 -6.09 -9.10
N HIS A 77 9.50 -6.56 -8.34
CA HIS A 77 8.92 -7.90 -8.42
C HIS A 77 7.42 -7.84 -8.68
N GLY A 78 6.92 -8.68 -9.58
CA GLY A 78 5.50 -8.74 -9.93
C GLY A 78 5.04 -7.59 -10.83
N GLU A 79 4.02 -7.87 -11.65
CA GLU A 79 3.49 -6.90 -12.61
C GLU A 79 2.93 -5.65 -11.92
N THR A 80 3.01 -4.52 -12.61
CA THR A 80 2.33 -3.28 -12.23
C THR A 80 0.82 -3.39 -12.43
N ASN A 81 0.09 -3.66 -11.34
CA ASN A 81 -1.38 -3.71 -11.28
C ASN A 81 -1.89 -3.29 -9.88
N ASP A 82 -3.20 -3.10 -9.73
CA ASP A 82 -3.83 -2.68 -8.46
C ASP A 82 -3.55 -3.69 -7.33
N GLN A 83 -3.54 -4.98 -7.62
CA GLN A 83 -3.35 -6.06 -6.64
C GLN A 83 -1.96 -6.05 -6.00
N ASN A 84 -0.92 -5.86 -6.81
CA ASN A 84 0.48 -5.76 -6.40
C ASN A 84 0.88 -4.36 -5.90
N SER A 85 -0.02 -3.39 -6.00
CA SER A 85 0.20 -2.07 -5.39
C SER A 85 0.18 -2.22 -3.87
N HIS A 86 1.06 -1.49 -3.19
CA HIS A 86 0.98 -1.33 -1.73
C HIS A 86 -0.14 -0.35 -1.37
N PRO A 87 -0.69 -0.39 -0.15
CA PRO A 87 -0.37 -1.32 0.94
C PRO A 87 -0.83 -2.78 0.71
N HIS A 88 -0.12 -3.72 1.33
CA HIS A 88 -0.48 -5.14 1.38
C HIS A 88 -1.21 -5.47 2.69
N VAL A 89 -2.10 -6.45 2.61
CA VAL A 89 -2.90 -6.94 3.74
C VAL A 89 -2.43 -8.33 4.12
N GLY A 90 -2.04 -8.52 5.37
CA GLY A 90 -1.64 -9.79 5.95
C GLY A 90 -2.65 -10.30 6.99
N GLY A 91 -2.57 -11.58 7.31
CA GLY A 91 -3.48 -12.24 8.26
C GLY A 91 -4.93 -12.27 7.77
N ASN A 92 -5.88 -12.21 8.70
CA ASN A 92 -7.32 -12.15 8.39
C ASN A 92 -7.80 -10.70 8.18
N ALA A 93 -6.99 -9.90 7.47
CA ALA A 93 -7.12 -8.45 7.33
C ALA A 93 -6.80 -7.62 8.59
N ASP A 94 -6.04 -8.22 9.52
CA ASP A 94 -5.65 -7.58 10.79
C ASP A 94 -4.45 -6.64 10.66
N VAL A 95 -3.60 -6.86 9.64
CA VAL A 95 -2.34 -6.12 9.48
C VAL A 95 -2.24 -5.57 8.06
N VAL A 96 -1.84 -4.30 7.96
CA VAL A 96 -1.57 -3.63 6.69
C VAL A 96 -0.14 -3.10 6.69
N ILE A 97 0.60 -3.38 5.62
CA ILE A 97 2.03 -3.08 5.52
C ILE A 97 2.39 -2.37 4.21
N VAL A 98 3.40 -1.51 4.29
CA VAL A 98 4.10 -0.92 3.15
C VAL A 98 5.59 -1.19 3.31
N HIS A 99 6.28 -1.43 2.21
CA HIS A 99 7.70 -1.78 2.23
C HIS A 99 8.47 -1.06 1.11
N ASN A 100 9.68 -0.62 1.46
CA ASN A 100 10.68 -0.09 0.54
C ASN A 100 11.95 -0.93 0.71
N GLY A 101 12.27 -1.74 -0.29
CA GLY A 101 13.39 -2.65 -0.24
C GLY A 101 13.13 -3.87 -1.10
N VAL A 102 13.93 -4.90 -0.89
CA VAL A 102 13.75 -6.23 -1.50
C VAL A 102 13.91 -7.27 -0.41
N ILE A 103 12.95 -8.19 -0.30
CA ILE A 103 13.08 -9.39 0.55
C ILE A 103 13.75 -10.48 -0.28
N GLU A 104 15.07 -10.59 -0.19
CA GLU A 104 15.87 -11.43 -1.10
C GLU A 104 15.49 -12.92 -1.07
N ASN A 105 15.05 -13.41 0.09
CA ASN A 105 14.66 -14.80 0.29
C ASN A 105 13.13 -15.05 0.20
N TYR A 106 12.35 -14.13 -0.38
CA TYR A 106 10.88 -14.22 -0.42
C TYR A 106 10.37 -15.52 -1.06
N THR A 107 11.06 -16.06 -2.08
CA THR A 107 10.67 -17.33 -2.73
C THR A 107 10.71 -18.50 -1.74
N SER A 108 11.73 -18.55 -0.88
CA SER A 108 11.88 -19.59 0.13
C SER A 108 10.81 -19.43 1.21
N LEU A 109 10.63 -18.21 1.71
CA LEU A 109 9.61 -17.88 2.71
C LEU A 109 8.19 -18.16 2.20
N ARG A 110 7.89 -17.79 0.96
CA ARG A 110 6.59 -18.06 0.32
C ARG A 110 6.30 -19.55 0.24
N LYS A 111 7.27 -20.37 -0.17
CA LYS A 111 7.13 -21.84 -0.21
C LYS A 111 6.87 -22.42 1.17
N GLN A 112 7.63 -21.98 2.19
CA GLN A 112 7.43 -22.41 3.57
C GLN A 112 6.02 -22.05 4.08
N LEU A 113 5.58 -20.81 3.87
CA LEU A 113 4.26 -20.33 4.29
C LEU A 113 3.13 -21.04 3.53
N GLN A 114 3.29 -21.31 2.23
CA GLN A 114 2.34 -22.12 1.47
C GLN A 114 2.24 -23.55 2.02
N GLY A 115 3.37 -24.14 2.44
CA GLY A 115 3.40 -25.45 3.13
C GLY A 115 2.66 -25.46 4.47
N LEU A 116 2.52 -24.30 5.12
CA LEU A 116 1.71 -24.11 6.33
C LEU A 116 0.25 -23.75 6.03
N GLY A 117 -0.16 -23.71 4.76
CA GLY A 117 -1.54 -23.44 4.33
C GLY A 117 -1.86 -21.97 4.04
N TYR A 118 -0.88 -21.06 4.05
CA TYR A 118 -1.12 -19.66 3.71
C TYR A 118 -1.32 -19.46 2.20
N VAL A 119 -2.34 -18.69 1.83
CA VAL A 119 -2.65 -18.35 0.44
C VAL A 119 -2.15 -16.94 0.12
N PHE A 120 -1.23 -16.82 -0.83
CA PHE A 120 -0.73 -15.54 -1.30
C PHE A 120 -1.63 -14.96 -2.38
N ARG A 121 -2.00 -13.70 -2.21
CA ARG A 121 -2.88 -12.95 -3.13
C ARG A 121 -2.10 -11.99 -4.04
N THR A 122 -0.78 -11.93 -3.96
CA THR A 122 0.04 -11.02 -4.75
C THR A 122 1.27 -11.75 -5.27
N THR A 123 1.99 -11.15 -6.21
CA THR A 123 3.25 -11.68 -6.74
C THR A 123 4.47 -10.84 -6.32
N THR A 124 4.28 -9.99 -5.31
CA THR A 124 5.31 -9.19 -4.65
C THR A 124 6.14 -10.03 -3.69
N ASP A 125 7.34 -9.53 -3.40
CA ASP A 125 8.22 -10.00 -2.35
C ASP A 125 7.74 -9.57 -0.94
N THR A 126 7.04 -8.42 -0.87
CA THR A 126 6.31 -7.94 0.31
C THR A 126 5.02 -8.72 0.52
#